data_AF-A0A817WAP3-F1
#
_entry.id   AF-A0A817WAP3-F1
#
_cell.length_a   1.000
_cell.length_b   1.000
_cell.length_c   1.000
_cell.angle_alpha   90.00
_cell.angle_beta   90.00
_cell.angle_gamma   90.00
#
_symmetry.space_group_name_H-M   'P 1'
#
loop_
_entity.id
_entity.type
_entity.pdbx_description
1 polymer ?
#
loop_
_entity_poly.entity_id
_entity_poly.type
_entity_poly.pdbx_seq_one_letter_code
_entity_poly.pdbx_strand_id
1 'polypeptide(L)'
;MTRLSRLHTVWADALGASNIGHGLWEELGSISYSMERLNEFDPELVIMHEGNIPQTALFRSYQQYIVPALTETPLVEFGAYIRSFKTKYICFEKVFAGGQLSIFKQSTIKENHGREPLFYNWRSKIIAKNGFDPGFIPNKHQIIVTNKSNSQWTNPASNRHRAIANLKEVVNFIRKSYPTIDTEVVEWQNIPFNKQIEKLLNTTILITPCGGISMIIPMLPHGAHA
;
A
#
# COMPACT_ATOMS: atom_id res chain seq x y z
N MET A 1 37.18 8.70 2.17
CA MET A 1 35.91 8.46 2.90
C MET A 1 34.81 9.16 2.12
N THR A 2 33.73 8.45 1.79
CA THR A 2 32.55 9.07 1.17
C THR A 2 31.58 9.48 2.27
N ARG A 3 31.10 10.71 2.24
CA ARG A 3 30.09 11.22 3.18
C ARG A 3 28.77 11.39 2.45
N LEU A 4 27.69 10.82 3.01
CA LEU A 4 26.35 10.82 2.44
C LEU A 4 25.43 11.64 3.34
N SER A 5 24.91 12.75 2.82
CA SER A 5 24.11 13.72 3.59
C SER A 5 22.59 13.54 3.46
N ARG A 6 22.13 12.86 2.41
CA ARG A 6 20.72 12.47 2.25
C ARG A 6 20.31 11.50 3.35
N LEU A 7 19.01 11.42 3.62
CA LEU A 7 18.45 10.35 4.43
C LEU A 7 18.51 9.04 3.65
N HIS A 8 19.01 7.99 4.29
CA HIS A 8 19.05 6.64 3.74
C HIS A 8 18.21 5.68 4.57
N THR A 9 17.57 4.71 3.92
CA THR A 9 16.93 3.57 4.59
C THR A 9 17.31 2.27 3.88
N VAL A 10 17.49 1.18 4.63
CA VAL A 10 17.80 -0.15 4.07
C VAL A 10 16.68 -1.11 4.44
N TRP A 11 16.20 -1.88 3.47
CA TRP A 11 15.16 -2.90 3.69
C TRP A 11 15.76 -4.29 3.53
N ALA A 12 15.62 -5.10 4.59
CA ALA A 12 16.34 -6.36 4.75
C ALA A 12 15.64 -7.57 4.11
N ASP A 13 14.30 -7.66 4.13
CA ASP A 13 13.60 -8.75 3.44
C ASP A 13 12.07 -8.56 3.45
N ALA A 14 11.39 -9.25 2.54
CA ALA A 14 9.92 -9.32 2.35
C ALA A 14 9.25 -8.32 1.38
N LEU A 15 9.95 -7.91 0.32
CA LEU A 15 9.27 -7.70 -0.98
C LEU A 15 9.05 -9.04 -1.71
N GLY A 16 8.77 -10.10 -0.95
CA GLY A 16 8.31 -11.36 -1.50
C GLY A 16 7.06 -11.08 -2.34
N ALA A 17 7.08 -11.50 -3.61
CA ALA A 17 6.08 -11.19 -4.62
C ALA A 17 4.63 -11.56 -4.25
N SER A 18 4.41 -12.25 -3.13
CA SER A 18 3.12 -12.77 -2.69
C SER A 18 2.26 -11.77 -1.90
N ASN A 19 2.77 -10.62 -1.41
CA ASN A 19 1.90 -9.67 -0.70
C ASN A 19 2.41 -8.21 -0.65
N ILE A 20 2.24 -7.48 -1.75
CA ILE A 20 2.58 -6.04 -1.88
C ILE A 20 1.84 -5.16 -0.87
N GLY A 21 0.71 -5.61 -0.30
CA GLY A 21 0.02 -4.90 0.76
C GLY A 21 0.87 -4.71 2.03
N HIS A 22 1.72 -5.69 2.38
CA HIS A 22 2.65 -5.54 3.51
C HIS A 22 3.74 -4.51 3.17
N GLY A 23 4.34 -4.57 1.97
CA GLY A 23 5.31 -3.57 1.54
C GLY A 23 4.77 -2.13 1.57
N LEU A 24 3.50 -1.94 1.16
CA LEU A 24 2.84 -0.64 1.18
C LEU A 24 2.64 -0.09 2.60
N TRP A 25 2.05 -0.90 3.48
CA TRP A 25 1.53 -0.42 4.75
C TRP A 25 2.48 -0.63 5.93
N GLU A 26 3.29 -1.69 5.88
CA GLU A 26 4.20 -2.08 6.96
C GLU A 26 5.62 -1.59 6.71
N GLU A 27 6.08 -1.49 5.46
CA GLU A 27 7.43 -0.97 5.16
C GLU A 27 7.39 0.53 4.83
N LEU A 28 6.79 0.91 3.68
CA LEU A 28 6.73 2.32 3.27
C LEU A 28 5.95 3.19 4.25
N GLY A 29 4.83 2.68 4.75
CA GLY A 29 4.07 3.33 5.81
C GLY A 29 4.94 3.60 7.04
N SER A 30 5.71 2.61 7.51
CA SER A 30 6.58 2.76 8.67
C SER A 30 7.68 3.79 8.46
N ILE A 31 8.24 3.91 7.24
CA ILE A 31 9.23 4.94 6.92
C ILE A 31 8.58 6.32 6.95
N SER A 32 7.42 6.49 6.30
CA SER A 32 6.66 7.75 6.36
C SER A 32 6.38 8.15 7.81
N TYR A 33 5.94 7.21 8.65
CA TYR A 33 5.64 7.49 10.06
C TYR A 33 6.87 7.84 10.86
N SER A 34 8.00 7.22 10.55
CA SER A 34 9.24 7.47 11.27
C SER A 34 9.85 8.81 10.88
N MET A 35 9.82 9.16 9.59
CA MET A 35 10.15 10.50 9.10
C MET A 35 9.29 11.57 9.77
N GLU A 36 7.98 11.33 9.86
CA GLU A 36 7.05 12.24 10.54
C GLU A 36 7.38 12.39 12.04
N ARG A 37 7.65 11.29 12.74
CA ARG A 37 7.97 11.33 14.17
C ARG A 37 9.32 11.98 14.49
N LEU A 38 10.29 11.82 13.61
CA LEU A 38 11.60 12.44 13.73
C LEU A 38 11.63 13.87 13.20
N ASN A 39 10.54 14.34 12.57
CA ASN A 39 10.46 15.60 11.84
C ASN A 39 11.59 15.72 10.79
N GLU A 40 11.89 14.61 10.12
CA GLU A 40 12.95 14.46 9.14
C GLU A 40 12.32 14.14 7.79
N PHE A 41 12.07 15.17 6.99
CA PHE A 41 11.48 15.06 5.66
C PHE A 41 12.55 15.31 4.60
N ASP A 42 12.85 14.28 3.82
CA ASP A 42 13.81 14.36 2.72
C ASP A 42 13.15 13.84 1.43
N PRO A 43 12.80 14.72 0.47
CA PRO A 43 12.24 14.30 -0.82
C PRO A 43 13.25 13.48 -1.64
N GLU A 44 14.55 13.58 -1.33
CA GLU A 44 15.63 12.81 -1.93
C GLU A 44 15.98 11.55 -1.11
N LEU A 45 15.09 11.09 -0.23
CA LEU A 45 15.28 9.87 0.55
C LEU A 45 15.77 8.72 -0.34
N VAL A 46 16.92 8.16 0.00
CA VAL A 46 17.49 7.02 -0.72
C VAL A 46 16.99 5.73 -0.08
N ILE A 47 16.05 5.08 -0.76
CA ILE A 47 15.50 3.79 -0.35
C ILE A 47 16.33 2.67 -0.97
N MET A 48 17.07 1.97 -0.13
CA MET A 48 17.93 0.85 -0.51
C MET A 48 17.22 -0.48 -0.22
N HIS A 49 17.31 -1.43 -1.14
CA HIS A 49 16.77 -2.77 -0.96
C HIS A 49 17.88 -3.83 -1.01
N GLU A 50 17.73 -4.87 -0.20
CA GLU A 50 18.48 -6.12 -0.33
C GLU A 50 17.68 -7.13 -1.18
N GLY A 51 18.37 -7.90 -2.02
CA GLY A 51 17.74 -8.93 -2.86
C GLY A 51 17.03 -8.42 -4.12
N ASN A 52 16.40 -9.35 -4.83
CA ASN A 52 15.76 -9.10 -6.12
C ASN A 52 14.37 -8.48 -5.95
N ILE A 53 14.16 -7.34 -6.61
CA ILE A 53 12.82 -6.75 -6.74
C ILE A 53 11.97 -7.57 -7.73
N PRO A 54 10.72 -7.94 -7.37
CA PRO A 54 9.80 -8.58 -8.30
C PRO A 54 9.54 -7.71 -9.54
N GLN A 55 9.65 -8.30 -10.74
CA GLN A 55 9.40 -7.60 -12.01
C GLN A 55 7.95 -7.73 -12.50
N THR A 56 7.02 -8.12 -11.62
CA THR A 56 5.61 -8.30 -11.95
C THR A 56 4.95 -6.96 -12.30
N ALA A 57 3.90 -6.99 -13.13
CA ALA A 57 3.16 -5.77 -13.49
C ALA A 57 2.57 -5.06 -12.26
N LEU A 58 2.16 -5.84 -11.25
CA LEU A 58 1.65 -5.31 -9.99
C LEU A 58 2.75 -4.57 -9.20
N PHE A 59 3.95 -5.12 -9.12
CA PHE A 59 5.06 -4.47 -8.43
C PHE A 59 5.52 -3.19 -9.16
N ARG A 60 5.56 -3.21 -10.49
CA ARG A 60 5.85 -2.00 -11.29
C ARG A 60 4.81 -0.91 -11.07
N SER A 61 3.53 -1.27 -11.01
CA SER A 61 2.46 -0.31 -10.68
C SER A 61 2.68 0.28 -9.28
N TYR A 62 3.04 -0.55 -8.30
CA TYR A 62 3.38 -0.08 -6.96
C TYR A 62 4.55 0.91 -6.96
N GLN A 63 5.66 0.62 -7.66
CA GLN A 63 6.77 1.55 -7.79
C GLN A 63 6.37 2.87 -8.45
N GLN A 64 5.49 2.83 -9.44
CA GLN A 64 5.07 4.01 -10.18
C GLN A 64 4.13 4.92 -9.35
N TYR A 65 3.23 4.34 -8.56
CA TYR A 65 2.13 5.09 -7.96
C TYR A 65 2.24 5.28 -6.44
N ILE A 66 3.07 4.50 -5.76
CA ILE A 66 3.23 4.58 -4.30
C ILE A 66 4.55 5.21 -3.91
N VAL A 67 5.68 4.67 -4.40
CA VAL A 67 7.02 5.13 -4.00
C VAL A 67 7.20 6.64 -4.15
N PRO A 68 6.66 7.30 -5.21
CA PRO A 68 6.78 8.75 -5.37
C PRO A 68 6.09 9.59 -4.28
N ALA A 69 5.23 8.98 -3.45
CA ALA A 69 4.63 9.64 -2.30
C ALA A 69 5.62 9.76 -1.11
N LEU A 70 6.74 9.03 -1.16
CA LEU A 70 7.77 9.04 -0.13
C LEU A 70 9.09 9.66 -0.63
N THR A 71 9.49 9.40 -1.88
CA THR A 71 10.77 9.87 -2.43
C THR A 71 10.69 10.12 -3.94
N GLU A 72 11.48 11.06 -4.43
CA GLU A 72 11.72 11.29 -5.86
C GLU A 72 12.85 10.42 -6.41
N THR A 73 13.61 9.76 -5.54
CA THR A 73 14.75 8.92 -5.91
C THR A 73 14.29 7.49 -6.24
N PRO A 74 14.75 6.90 -7.36
CA PRO A 74 14.50 5.48 -7.65
C PRO A 74 15.05 4.58 -6.54
N LEU A 75 14.40 3.44 -6.32
CA LEU A 75 14.91 2.40 -5.43
C LEU A 75 16.29 1.93 -5.93
N VAL A 76 17.23 1.72 -5.02
CA VAL A 76 18.60 1.26 -5.36
C VAL A 76 18.94 -0.06 -4.67
N GLU A 77 19.63 -0.94 -5.38
CA GLU A 77 20.14 -2.18 -4.78
C GLU A 77 21.29 -1.83 -3.85
N PHE A 78 21.19 -2.24 -2.58
CA PHE A 78 22.13 -1.85 -1.53
C PHE A 78 23.58 -2.18 -1.91
N GLY A 79 23.86 -3.39 -2.37
CA GLY A 79 25.20 -3.82 -2.78
C GLY A 79 25.75 -2.99 -3.93
N ALA A 80 24.98 -2.74 -4.98
CA ALA A 80 25.37 -1.95 -6.14
C ALA A 80 25.60 -0.48 -5.76
N TYR A 81 24.73 0.08 -4.92
CA TYR A 81 24.87 1.42 -4.40
C TYR A 81 26.17 1.58 -3.61
N ILE A 82 26.45 0.67 -2.68
CA ILE A 82 27.69 0.68 -1.89
C ILE A 82 28.93 0.47 -2.78
N ARG A 83 28.88 -0.46 -3.76
CA ARG A 83 29.98 -0.71 -4.71
C ARG A 83 30.24 0.44 -5.68
N SER A 84 29.26 1.33 -5.89
CA SER A 84 29.43 2.50 -6.76
C SER A 84 30.43 3.52 -6.21
N PHE A 85 30.68 3.49 -4.90
CA PHE A 85 31.65 4.36 -4.26
C PHE A 85 33.07 3.79 -4.37
N LYS A 86 34.02 4.62 -4.79
CA LYS A 86 35.44 4.27 -4.92
C LYS A 86 36.18 4.08 -3.58
N THR A 87 35.46 4.02 -2.45
CA THR A 87 36.05 4.00 -1.12
C THR A 87 35.41 2.92 -0.25
N LYS A 88 36.20 2.33 0.66
CA LYS A 88 35.72 1.32 1.62
C LYS A 88 35.02 1.91 2.84
N TYR A 89 35.10 3.23 3.04
CA TYR A 89 34.59 3.91 4.22
C TYR A 89 33.51 4.89 3.80
N ILE A 90 32.26 4.50 4.06
CA ILE A 90 31.07 5.30 3.79
C ILE A 90 30.51 5.75 5.14
N CYS A 91 30.30 7.04 5.29
CA CYS A 91 29.72 7.65 6.46
C CYS A 91 28.35 8.23 6.09
N PHE A 92 27.30 7.75 6.74
CA PHE A 92 25.95 8.26 6.62
C PHE A 92 25.72 9.33 7.68
N GLU A 93 25.36 10.55 7.27
CA GLU A 93 24.95 11.58 8.24
C GLU A 93 23.60 11.24 8.85
N LYS A 94 22.68 10.71 8.05
CA LYS A 94 21.33 10.31 8.45
C LYS A 94 21.02 8.94 7.89
N VAL A 95 20.78 7.98 8.79
CA VAL A 95 20.35 6.64 8.40
C VAL A 95 19.15 6.23 9.24
N PHE A 96 18.12 5.76 8.56
CA PHE A 96 16.97 5.12 9.16
C PHE A 96 17.14 3.60 9.08
N ALA A 97 17.21 2.96 10.24
CA ALA A 97 17.32 1.50 10.36
C ALA A 97 16.10 0.98 11.14
N GLY A 98 15.28 0.16 10.48
CA GLY A 98 14.06 -0.41 11.05
C GLY A 98 12.86 -0.33 10.10
N GLY A 99 11.82 -1.11 10.40
CA GLY A 99 10.60 -1.22 9.60
C GLY A 99 9.50 -2.00 10.32
N GLN A 100 9.89 -2.89 11.24
CA GLN A 100 8.94 -3.69 11.98
C GLN A 100 8.44 -3.02 13.26
N LEU A 101 7.42 -2.16 13.14
CA LEU A 101 6.72 -1.52 14.28
C LEU A 101 6.04 -2.53 15.24
N SER A 102 6.14 -3.85 15.02
CA SER A 102 5.56 -4.87 15.91
C SER A 102 6.43 -5.16 17.14
N ILE A 103 7.74 -4.90 17.10
CA ILE A 103 8.64 -5.19 18.23
C ILE A 103 8.41 -4.29 19.46
N PHE A 104 7.77 -3.14 19.27
CA PHE A 104 7.44 -2.19 20.34
C PHE A 104 6.01 -2.36 20.87
N LYS A 105 5.29 -3.42 20.48
CA LYS A 105 3.91 -3.65 20.93
C LYS A 105 3.90 -4.23 22.34
N GLN A 106 3.19 -3.57 23.23
CA GLN A 106 2.74 -4.18 24.48
C GLN A 106 1.68 -5.23 24.17
N SER A 107 1.74 -6.39 24.84
CA SER A 107 0.83 -7.53 24.64
C SER A 107 -0.65 -7.20 24.85
N THR A 108 -0.95 -6.07 25.48
CA THR A 108 -2.31 -5.59 25.80
C THR A 108 -2.92 -4.71 24.70
N ILE A 109 -2.14 -4.25 23.72
CA ILE A 109 -2.60 -3.35 22.66
C ILE A 109 -2.83 -4.19 21.39
N LYS A 110 -4.05 -4.14 20.84
CA LYS A 110 -4.34 -4.76 19.54
C LYS A 110 -3.44 -4.14 18.47
N GLU A 111 -2.95 -4.99 17.56
CA GLU A 111 -1.99 -4.74 16.48
C GLU A 111 -2.00 -3.32 15.86
N ASN A 112 -3.16 -2.68 15.70
CA ASN A 112 -3.34 -1.45 14.94
C ASN A 112 -3.96 -0.27 15.71
N HIS A 113 -4.25 -0.42 17.00
CA HIS A 113 -4.85 0.67 17.79
C HIS A 113 -3.93 1.91 17.82
N GLY A 114 -4.51 3.08 17.54
CA GLY A 114 -3.81 4.37 17.57
C GLY A 114 -2.95 4.66 16.34
N ARG A 115 -2.97 3.77 15.33
CA ARG A 115 -2.25 3.96 14.05
C ARG A 115 -3.12 4.60 12.98
N GLU A 116 -4.41 4.80 13.24
CA GLU A 116 -5.39 5.32 12.28
C GLU A 116 -4.99 6.70 11.71
N PRO A 117 -4.51 7.68 12.52
CA PRO A 117 -4.06 8.97 11.99
C PRO A 117 -2.84 8.83 11.08
N LEU A 118 -1.94 7.90 11.39
CA LEU A 118 -0.76 7.61 10.58
C LEU A 118 -1.18 6.99 9.24
N PHE A 119 -2.05 5.98 9.24
CA PHE A 119 -2.62 5.41 8.01
C PHE A 119 -3.34 6.46 7.17
N TYR A 120 -4.09 7.36 7.80
CA TYR A 120 -4.75 8.46 7.11
C TYR A 120 -3.77 9.44 6.45
N ASN A 121 -2.68 9.80 7.13
CA ASN A 121 -1.64 10.67 6.57
C ASN A 121 -0.95 10.01 5.37
N TRP A 122 -0.48 8.78 5.53
CA TRP A 122 0.20 8.05 4.45
C TRP A 122 -0.71 7.83 3.24
N ARG A 123 -1.97 7.42 3.47
CA ARG A 123 -3.02 7.37 2.45
C ARG A 123 -3.15 8.71 1.71
N SER A 124 -3.21 9.81 2.44
CA SER A 124 -3.41 11.15 1.86
C SER A 124 -2.25 11.57 0.95
N LYS A 125 -1.01 11.27 1.35
CA LYS A 125 0.19 11.49 0.52
C LYS A 125 0.12 10.70 -0.79
N ILE A 126 -0.26 9.43 -0.73
CA ILE A 126 -0.43 8.59 -1.92
C ILE A 126 -1.49 9.18 -2.85
N ILE A 127 -2.67 9.50 -2.33
CA ILE A 127 -3.77 10.05 -3.13
C ILE A 127 -3.36 11.36 -3.82
N ALA A 128 -2.75 12.28 -3.08
CA ALA A 128 -2.28 13.56 -3.59
C ALA A 128 -1.21 13.37 -4.68
N LYS A 129 -0.25 12.46 -4.48
CA LYS A 129 0.80 12.19 -5.48
C LYS A 129 0.24 11.61 -6.78
N ASN A 130 -0.91 10.95 -6.71
CA ASN A 130 -1.63 10.42 -7.87
C ASN A 130 -2.59 11.44 -8.52
N GLY A 131 -2.58 12.70 -8.08
CA GLY A 131 -3.37 13.78 -8.69
C GLY A 131 -4.83 13.84 -8.25
N PHE A 132 -5.19 13.17 -7.16
CA PHE A 132 -6.53 13.18 -6.60
C PHE A 132 -6.58 14.01 -5.31
N ASP A 133 -7.76 14.47 -4.93
CA ASP A 133 -7.99 15.17 -3.66
C ASP A 133 -8.12 14.15 -2.50
N PRO A 134 -7.21 14.16 -1.49
CA PRO A 134 -7.29 13.29 -0.32
C PRO A 134 -8.55 13.50 0.53
N GLY A 135 -9.10 14.72 0.49
CA GLY A 135 -10.29 15.16 1.20
C GLY A 135 -11.58 14.94 0.42
N PHE A 136 -11.52 14.29 -0.75
CA PHE A 136 -12.71 14.03 -1.56
C PHE A 136 -13.75 13.21 -0.79
N ILE A 137 -15.00 13.67 -0.82
CA ILE A 137 -16.16 13.00 -0.24
C ILE A 137 -17.17 12.75 -1.36
N PRO A 138 -17.56 11.48 -1.62
CA PRO A 138 -18.61 11.17 -2.60
C PRO A 138 -19.91 11.90 -2.30
N ASN A 139 -20.55 12.43 -3.34
CA ASN A 139 -21.88 13.06 -3.25
C ASN A 139 -23.03 12.09 -3.60
N LYS A 140 -22.71 10.84 -3.93
CA LYS A 140 -23.66 9.76 -4.27
C LYS A 140 -23.16 8.45 -3.68
N HIS A 141 -24.11 7.59 -3.30
CA HIS A 141 -23.78 6.24 -2.88
C HIS A 141 -23.35 5.38 -4.07
N GLN A 142 -22.24 4.69 -3.90
CA GLN A 142 -21.76 3.64 -4.78
C GLN A 142 -21.37 2.43 -3.95
N ILE A 143 -21.82 1.25 -4.39
CA ILE A 143 -21.49 -0.04 -3.81
C ILE A 143 -20.59 -0.78 -4.81
N ILE A 144 -19.38 -1.13 -4.38
CA ILE A 144 -18.50 -1.99 -5.17
C ILE A 144 -18.42 -3.35 -4.51
N VAL A 145 -18.67 -4.40 -5.29
CA VAL A 145 -18.50 -5.78 -4.87
C VAL A 145 -17.26 -6.36 -5.56
N THR A 146 -16.28 -6.77 -4.77
CA THR A 146 -15.03 -7.31 -5.28
C THR A 146 -15.22 -8.74 -5.77
N ASN A 147 -14.89 -8.98 -7.03
CA ASN A 147 -14.79 -10.30 -7.62
C ASN A 147 -13.32 -10.78 -7.61
N LYS A 148 -13.13 -12.03 -7.16
CA LYS A 148 -11.84 -12.72 -7.13
C LYS A 148 -11.86 -14.07 -7.84
N SER A 149 -12.89 -14.34 -8.67
CA SER A 149 -13.03 -15.61 -9.39
C SER A 149 -11.85 -15.91 -10.31
N ASN A 150 -11.26 -14.87 -10.93
CA ASN A 150 -10.08 -15.00 -11.81
C ASN A 150 -8.74 -14.79 -11.07
N SER A 151 -8.80 -14.60 -9.76
CA SER A 151 -7.63 -14.22 -8.99
C SER A 151 -6.77 -15.48 -8.73
N GLN A 152 -5.51 -15.49 -9.17
CA GLN A 152 -4.52 -16.55 -8.91
C GLN A 152 -4.15 -16.70 -7.43
N TRP A 153 -4.89 -16.05 -6.53
CA TRP A 153 -4.70 -16.07 -5.09
C TRP A 153 -5.32 -17.36 -4.52
N THR A 154 -4.83 -18.50 -5.00
CA THR A 154 -5.02 -19.77 -4.33
C THR A 154 -4.18 -19.74 -3.06
N ASN A 155 -4.78 -20.07 -1.92
CA ASN A 155 -3.98 -20.40 -0.75
C ASN A 155 -3.19 -21.68 -1.09
N PRO A 156 -1.84 -21.68 -1.07
CA PRO A 156 -1.05 -22.87 -1.38
C PRO A 156 -1.40 -24.05 -0.48
N ALA A 157 -1.87 -23.77 0.74
CA ALA A 157 -2.25 -24.77 1.72
C ALA A 157 -3.70 -25.29 1.60
N SER A 158 -4.58 -24.65 0.81
CA SER A 158 -5.99 -25.05 0.78
C SER A 158 -6.66 -25.15 -0.58
N ASN A 159 -6.01 -24.79 -1.69
CA ASN A 159 -6.62 -24.76 -3.04
C ASN A 159 -7.96 -23.99 -3.12
N ARG A 160 -8.31 -23.21 -2.09
CA ARG A 160 -9.55 -22.43 -2.06
C ARG A 160 -9.27 -21.03 -2.60
N HIS A 161 -10.07 -20.62 -3.59
CA HIS A 161 -10.13 -19.24 -4.02
C HIS A 161 -10.72 -18.38 -2.89
N ARG A 162 -10.02 -17.31 -2.50
CA ARG A 162 -10.56 -16.32 -1.56
C ARG A 162 -11.57 -15.44 -2.30
N ALA A 163 -12.75 -15.99 -2.61
CA ALA A 163 -13.83 -15.31 -3.32
C ALA A 163 -15.12 -15.30 -2.50
N ILE A 164 -16.05 -14.41 -2.84
CA ILE A 164 -17.43 -14.44 -2.30
C ILE A 164 -18.14 -15.62 -2.95
N ALA A 165 -18.46 -16.66 -2.17
CA ALA A 165 -18.99 -17.91 -2.68
C ALA A 165 -20.30 -17.73 -3.47
N ASN A 166 -21.17 -16.86 -2.98
CA ASN A 166 -22.49 -16.54 -3.52
C ASN A 166 -22.53 -15.13 -4.14
N LEU A 167 -21.48 -14.76 -4.88
CA LEU A 167 -21.32 -13.41 -5.44
C LEU A 167 -22.54 -12.96 -6.26
N LYS A 168 -23.08 -13.85 -7.10
CA LYS A 168 -24.25 -13.55 -7.93
C LYS A 168 -25.49 -13.28 -7.09
N GLU A 169 -25.76 -14.10 -6.07
CA GLU A 169 -26.89 -13.90 -5.16
C GLU A 169 -26.76 -12.58 -4.39
N VAL A 170 -25.57 -12.28 -3.88
CA VAL A 170 -25.28 -11.02 -3.16
C VAL A 170 -25.53 -9.81 -4.06
N VAL A 171 -24.96 -9.80 -5.27
CA VAL A 171 -25.12 -8.68 -6.21
C VAL A 171 -26.58 -8.52 -6.63
N ASN A 172 -27.28 -9.61 -6.93
CA ASN A 172 -28.70 -9.57 -7.27
C ASN A 172 -29.56 -9.04 -6.11
N PHE A 173 -29.26 -9.47 -4.89
CA PHE A 173 -29.95 -8.99 -3.69
C PHE A 173 -29.72 -7.48 -3.48
N ILE A 174 -28.49 -6.99 -3.62
CA ILE A 174 -28.16 -5.57 -3.49
C ILE A 174 -28.90 -4.75 -4.55
N ARG A 175 -28.81 -5.13 -5.82
CA ARG A 175 -29.48 -4.40 -6.92
C ARG A 175 -31.00 -4.41 -6.78
N LYS A 176 -31.58 -5.49 -6.25
CA LYS A 176 -33.03 -5.56 -5.97
C LYS A 176 -33.43 -4.70 -4.79
N SER A 177 -32.63 -4.69 -3.72
CA SER A 177 -32.93 -3.97 -2.48
C SER A 177 -32.66 -2.47 -2.58
N TYR A 178 -31.66 -2.09 -3.39
CA TYR A 178 -31.19 -0.72 -3.58
C TYR A 178 -31.10 -0.34 -5.06
N PRO A 179 -32.23 -0.30 -5.80
CA PRO A 179 -32.23 -0.17 -7.26
C PRO A 179 -31.71 1.18 -7.78
N THR A 180 -31.68 2.21 -6.93
CA THR A 180 -31.18 3.55 -7.28
C THR A 180 -29.70 3.74 -6.96
N ILE A 181 -29.05 2.77 -6.29
CA ILE A 181 -27.64 2.86 -5.92
C ILE A 181 -26.79 2.19 -6.99
N ASP A 182 -25.77 2.90 -7.48
CA ASP A 182 -24.83 2.35 -8.43
C ASP A 182 -24.07 1.16 -7.80
N THR A 183 -24.21 -0.01 -8.41
CA THR A 183 -23.67 -1.28 -7.89
C THR A 183 -22.84 -1.97 -8.96
N GLU A 184 -21.54 -2.03 -8.73
CA GLU A 184 -20.56 -2.57 -9.65
C GLU A 184 -19.87 -3.82 -9.09
N VAL A 185 -19.50 -4.74 -9.98
CA VAL A 185 -18.67 -5.90 -9.64
C VAL A 185 -17.29 -5.70 -10.27
N VAL A 186 -16.25 -5.72 -9.44
CA VAL A 186 -14.90 -5.28 -9.85
C VAL A 186 -13.87 -6.38 -9.63
N GLU A 187 -13.05 -6.64 -10.64
CA GLU A 187 -11.82 -7.42 -10.56
C GLU A 187 -10.61 -6.47 -10.52
N TRP A 188 -10.13 -6.12 -9.32
CA TRP A 188 -9.11 -5.09 -9.14
C TRP A 188 -7.82 -5.35 -9.91
N GLN A 189 -7.41 -6.61 -10.07
CA GLN A 189 -6.19 -6.97 -10.81
C GLN A 189 -6.20 -6.55 -12.28
N ASN A 190 -7.38 -6.28 -12.86
CA ASN A 190 -7.53 -5.86 -14.25
C ASN A 190 -7.59 -4.32 -14.39
N ILE A 191 -7.56 -3.57 -13.30
CA ILE A 191 -7.70 -2.12 -13.30
C ILE A 191 -6.32 -1.49 -13.02
N PRO A 192 -5.86 -0.50 -13.80
CA PRO A 192 -4.66 0.26 -13.48
C PRO A 192 -4.75 0.93 -12.11
N PHE A 193 -3.66 0.95 -11.34
CA PHE A 193 -3.70 1.37 -9.93
C PHE A 193 -4.26 2.78 -9.70
N ASN A 194 -3.91 3.76 -10.54
CA ASN A 194 -4.51 5.11 -10.46
C ASN A 194 -6.04 5.11 -10.63
N LYS A 195 -6.56 4.26 -11.52
CA LYS A 195 -8.01 4.03 -11.70
C LYS A 195 -8.62 3.26 -10.54
N GLN A 196 -7.85 2.43 -9.83
CA GLN A 196 -8.30 1.84 -8.57
C GLN A 196 -8.50 2.92 -7.51
N ILE A 197 -7.57 3.87 -7.37
CA ILE A 197 -7.72 5.02 -6.44
C ILE A 197 -8.98 5.81 -6.77
N GLU A 198 -9.14 6.24 -8.03
CA GLU A 198 -10.32 7.00 -8.48
C GLU A 198 -11.63 6.28 -8.13
N LYS A 199 -11.68 4.97 -8.41
CA LYS A 199 -12.86 4.14 -8.17
C LYS A 199 -13.13 3.99 -6.67
N LEU A 200 -12.11 3.79 -5.84
CA LEU A 200 -12.25 3.70 -4.39
C LEU A 200 -12.66 5.02 -3.76
N LEU A 201 -12.15 6.14 -4.24
CA LEU A 201 -12.53 7.47 -3.77
C LEU A 201 -14.02 7.75 -3.99
N ASN A 202 -14.62 7.19 -5.04
CA ASN A 202 -16.06 7.30 -5.31
C ASN A 202 -16.91 6.24 -4.58
N THR A 203 -16.27 5.24 -3.95
CA THR A 203 -16.95 4.12 -3.31
C THR A 203 -17.37 4.46 -1.88
N THR A 204 -18.66 4.27 -1.57
CA THR A 204 -19.18 4.44 -0.19
C THR A 204 -19.25 3.11 0.57
N ILE A 205 -19.47 2.00 -0.12
CA ILE A 205 -19.49 0.65 0.47
C ILE A 205 -18.68 -0.28 -0.44
N LEU A 206 -17.70 -0.96 0.14
CA LEU A 206 -16.84 -1.92 -0.54
C LEU A 206 -17.05 -3.32 0.03
N ILE A 207 -17.78 -4.16 -0.68
CA ILE A 207 -17.98 -5.55 -0.27
C ILE A 207 -16.82 -6.39 -0.81
N THR A 208 -16.06 -7.03 0.07
CA THR A 208 -14.90 -7.85 -0.31
C THR A 208 -14.85 -9.18 0.46
N PRO A 209 -14.35 -10.27 -0.15
CA PRO A 209 -14.00 -11.45 0.63
C PRO A 209 -12.82 -11.16 1.57
N CYS A 210 -12.74 -11.91 2.67
CA CYS A 210 -11.65 -11.82 3.63
C CYS A 210 -10.27 -12.04 2.97
N GLY A 211 -9.35 -11.10 3.19
CA GLY A 211 -7.97 -11.15 2.68
C GLY A 211 -7.85 -10.86 1.18
N GLY A 212 -6.92 -9.97 0.80
CA GLY A 212 -6.46 -9.84 -0.60
C GLY A 212 -6.91 -8.59 -1.38
N ILE A 213 -7.51 -7.60 -0.73
CA ILE A 213 -7.51 -6.20 -1.25
C ILE A 213 -7.05 -5.21 -0.18
N SER A 214 -6.41 -5.69 0.88
CA SER A 214 -5.90 -4.88 2.00
C SER A 214 -4.95 -3.77 1.55
N MET A 215 -4.29 -3.94 0.41
CA MET A 215 -3.47 -2.90 -0.22
C MET A 215 -4.26 -1.62 -0.53
N ILE A 216 -5.51 -1.74 -0.98
CA ILE A 216 -6.26 -0.61 -1.53
C ILE A 216 -7.43 -0.16 -0.64
N ILE A 217 -7.91 -1.01 0.28
CA ILE A 217 -9.00 -0.65 1.23
C ILE A 217 -8.76 0.71 1.90
N PRO A 218 -7.54 1.04 2.41
CA PRO A 218 -7.36 2.32 3.08
C PRO A 218 -7.56 3.53 2.16
N MET A 219 -7.61 3.39 0.83
CA MET A 219 -7.90 4.48 -0.10
C MET A 219 -9.38 4.90 -0.11
N LEU A 220 -10.28 4.13 0.53
CA LEU A 220 -11.67 4.53 0.70
C LEU A 220 -11.79 5.91 1.36
N PRO A 221 -12.78 6.73 0.96
CA PRO A 221 -12.99 8.05 1.52
C PRO A 221 -13.48 7.97 2.97
N HIS A 222 -13.37 9.08 3.69
CA HIS A 222 -13.89 9.16 5.05
C HIS A 222 -15.39 8.84 5.08
N GLY A 223 -15.83 8.04 6.05
CA GLY A 223 -17.21 7.60 6.19
C GLY A 223 -17.63 6.43 5.28
N ALA A 224 -16.74 5.93 4.41
CA ALA A 224 -16.99 4.70 3.68
C ALA A 224 -16.74 3.45 4.54
N HIS A 225 -17.36 2.34 4.15
CA HIS A 225 -17.29 1.06 4.86
C HIS A 225 -16.82 -0.07 3.94
N ALA A 226 -16.11 -1.05 4.51
CA ALA A 226 -15.66 -2.27 3.84
C ALA A 226 -16.03 -3.52 4.63
#